data_AF-A0A1V5AKE4-F1
#
_entry.id   AF-A0A1V5AKE4-F1
#
_cell.length_a   1.000
_cell.length_b   1.000
_cell.length_c   1.000
_cell.angle_alpha   90.00
_cell.angle_beta   90.00
_cell.angle_gamma   90.00
#
_symmetry.space_group_name_H-M   'P 1'
#
loop_
_entity.id
_entity.type
_entity.pdbx_description
1 polymer ?
#
loop_
_entity_poly.entity_id
_entity_poly.type
_entity_poly.pdbx_seq_one_letter_code
_entity_poly.pdbx_strand_id
1 'polypeptide(L)'
;MLKVGYLSLPSPVAVTATVSAMEIPNAGLVILSGLCSSQMTADGLERAVKEKRISNAIGISTSSTSINELKEAAMAARYNRYLMELDLTDYDDVNLDVLIPVLGTLKQSGATISMRVLASAIAPEDVLGLRKAGLDLLHLDMTGQDGNAPGIVKKMHDLGAPQIMAQDDIGDFDEAAALLTMGASTICLNGNSQPDFVEWLTSAMQEWQNRTGWYNAPKHICSGGDLRGLAFCCPPVKSCPVHGALKKLGIGPKEFVRRKLELGRGTLLEKGDGTCFGSLVWCCKSSKPCYLRDAALRQNGLSDQQYMELKSRLAQRLLDEV
;
A
#
# COMPACT_ATOMS: atom_id res chain seq x y z
N MET A 1 -1.14 0.33 -12.32
CA MET A 1 -2.31 1.03 -11.75
C MET A 1 -2.69 0.34 -10.46
N LEU A 2 -2.64 1.07 -9.34
CA LEU A 2 -2.92 0.55 -8.00
C LEU A 2 -4.44 0.47 -7.78
N LYS A 3 -4.92 -0.55 -7.08
CA LYS A 3 -6.35 -0.72 -6.76
C LYS A 3 -6.59 -0.72 -5.27
N VAL A 4 -7.56 0.08 -4.84
CA VAL A 4 -8.09 0.13 -3.46
C VAL A 4 -9.60 -0.02 -3.56
N GLY A 5 -10.15 -1.17 -3.15
CA GLY A 5 -11.55 -1.51 -3.41
C GLY A 5 -11.92 -1.33 -4.89
N TYR A 6 -12.88 -0.44 -5.18
CA TYR A 6 -13.30 -0.12 -6.56
C TYR A 6 -12.53 1.04 -7.22
N LEU A 7 -11.60 1.66 -6.50
CA LEU A 7 -10.78 2.77 -6.99
C LEU A 7 -9.60 2.24 -7.78
N SER A 8 -9.22 3.00 -8.81
CA SER A 8 -7.99 2.79 -9.57
C SER A 8 -7.16 4.06 -9.49
N LEU A 9 -6.00 3.95 -8.86
CA LEU A 9 -5.12 5.08 -8.58
C LEU A 9 -4.02 5.13 -9.66
N PRO A 10 -3.87 6.24 -10.38
CA PRO A 10 -2.83 6.39 -11.40
C PRO A 10 -1.43 6.56 -10.79
N SER A 11 -1.35 7.01 -9.53
CA SER A 11 -0.11 7.19 -8.75
C SER A 11 -0.33 6.71 -7.31
N PRO A 12 0.71 6.20 -6.62
CA PRO A 12 0.65 5.87 -5.20
C PRO A 12 0.75 7.09 -4.28
N VAL A 13 0.69 8.32 -4.82
CA VAL A 13 0.70 9.55 -4.03
C VAL A 13 -0.73 9.99 -3.78
N ALA A 14 -1.05 10.24 -2.51
CA ALA A 14 -2.31 10.83 -2.07
C ALA A 14 -2.04 12.17 -1.35
N VAL A 15 -3.09 12.98 -1.22
CA VAL A 15 -3.06 14.22 -0.45
C VAL A 15 -4.37 14.39 0.29
N THR A 16 -4.30 14.89 1.52
CA THR A 16 -5.49 15.35 2.26
C THR A 16 -5.66 16.84 2.01
N ALA A 17 -6.85 17.28 1.61
CA ALA A 17 -7.14 18.69 1.36
C ALA A 17 -8.46 19.09 1.99
N THR A 18 -8.55 20.29 2.55
CA THR A 18 -9.82 20.82 3.04
C THR A 18 -10.67 21.29 1.86
N VAL A 19 -12.00 21.14 1.97
CA VAL A 19 -12.92 21.64 0.94
C VAL A 19 -12.84 23.16 0.76
N SER A 20 -12.34 23.90 1.75
CA SER A 20 -12.11 25.34 1.69
C SER A 20 -10.80 25.74 0.98
N ALA A 21 -9.91 24.78 0.68
CA ALA A 21 -8.64 25.07 0.02
C ALA A 21 -8.84 25.75 -1.35
N MET A 22 -8.05 26.78 -1.63
CA MET A 22 -8.13 27.55 -2.87
C MET A 22 -7.70 26.72 -4.08
N GLU A 23 -6.68 25.90 -3.89
CA GLU A 23 -6.11 25.01 -4.90
C GLU A 23 -5.95 23.61 -4.30
N ILE A 24 -6.19 22.59 -5.11
CA ILE A 24 -6.04 21.20 -4.73
C ILE A 24 -5.04 20.57 -5.69
N PRO A 25 -3.88 20.12 -5.21
CA PRO A 25 -2.85 19.59 -6.08
C PRO A 25 -3.29 18.28 -6.73
N ASN A 26 -2.74 18.03 -7.92
CA ASN A 26 -3.01 16.82 -8.67
C ASN A 26 -2.24 15.62 -8.08
N ALA A 27 -2.93 14.82 -7.27
CA ALA A 27 -2.40 13.57 -6.70
C ALA A 27 -3.15 12.34 -7.25
N GLY A 28 -2.58 11.15 -7.08
CA GLY A 28 -3.26 9.89 -7.45
C GLY A 28 -4.56 9.64 -6.69
N LEU A 29 -4.68 10.18 -5.48
CA LEU A 29 -5.89 10.21 -4.67
C LEU A 29 -5.96 11.54 -3.89
N VAL A 30 -7.09 12.23 -3.95
CA VAL A 30 -7.34 13.42 -3.13
C VAL A 30 -8.40 13.10 -2.09
N ILE A 31 -8.08 13.23 -0.80
CA ILE A 31 -9.01 13.03 0.31
C ILE A 31 -9.50 14.39 0.78
N LEU A 32 -10.80 14.66 0.59
CA LEU A 32 -11.45 15.91 0.98
C LEU A 32 -11.93 15.84 2.44
N SER A 33 -11.47 16.78 3.27
CA SER A 33 -11.90 16.96 4.65
C SER A 33 -12.68 18.27 4.83
N GLY A 34 -13.26 18.47 6.03
CA GLY A 34 -14.00 19.69 6.38
C GLY A 34 -15.39 19.80 5.74
N LEU A 35 -15.96 18.68 5.31
CA LEU A 35 -17.32 18.58 4.80
C LEU A 35 -18.31 18.54 5.97
N CYS A 36 -19.37 19.35 5.91
CA CYS A 36 -20.44 19.32 6.92
C CYS A 36 -21.48 18.23 6.62
N SER A 37 -22.32 17.89 7.59
CA SER A 37 -23.32 16.80 7.45
C SER A 37 -24.27 17.00 6.26
N SER A 38 -24.63 18.24 5.91
CA SER A 38 -25.47 18.52 4.73
C SER A 38 -24.75 18.29 3.40
N GLN A 39 -23.40 18.33 3.40
CA GLN A 39 -22.57 18.00 2.25
C GLN A 39 -22.29 16.49 2.14
N MET A 40 -22.49 15.72 3.22
CA MET A 40 -22.32 14.26 3.25
C MET A 40 -23.51 13.49 2.64
N THR A 41 -24.06 14.04 1.56
CA THR A 41 -25.10 13.43 0.73
C THR A 41 -24.52 13.14 -0.65
N ALA A 42 -25.15 12.24 -1.43
CA ALA A 42 -24.65 11.92 -2.77
C ALA A 42 -24.46 13.18 -3.64
N ASP A 43 -25.47 14.04 -3.69
CA ASP A 43 -25.46 15.28 -4.47
C ASP A 43 -24.53 16.35 -3.87
N GLY A 44 -24.45 16.41 -2.54
CA GLY A 44 -23.58 17.35 -1.82
C GLY A 44 -22.10 17.09 -2.12
N LEU A 45 -21.69 15.83 -2.08
CA LEU A 45 -20.34 15.40 -2.41
C LEU A 45 -20.00 15.65 -3.88
N GLU A 46 -20.91 15.30 -4.80
CA GLU A 46 -20.69 15.53 -6.23
C GLU A 46 -20.48 17.02 -6.53
N ARG A 47 -21.28 17.89 -5.90
CA ARG A 47 -21.14 19.35 -6.05
C ARG A 47 -19.79 19.85 -5.54
N ALA A 48 -19.41 19.45 -4.31
CA ALA A 48 -18.15 19.88 -3.70
C ALA A 48 -16.94 19.46 -4.54
N VAL A 49 -16.98 18.25 -5.10
CA VAL A 49 -15.94 17.73 -6.00
C VAL A 49 -15.88 18.49 -7.33
N LYS A 50 -17.03 18.70 -7.97
CA LYS A 50 -17.10 19.39 -9.28
C LYS A 50 -16.55 20.80 -9.21
N GLU A 51 -16.82 21.52 -8.11
CA GLU A 51 -16.29 22.86 -7.86
C GLU A 51 -14.76 22.89 -7.81
N LYS A 52 -14.13 21.81 -7.35
CA LYS A 52 -12.67 21.66 -7.24
C LYS A 52 -11.97 21.14 -8.48
N ARG A 53 -12.72 20.70 -9.51
CA ARG A 53 -12.18 20.19 -10.78
C ARG A 53 -11.15 19.06 -10.61
N ILE A 54 -11.33 18.22 -9.59
CA ILE A 54 -10.46 17.06 -9.34
C ILE A 54 -10.76 15.99 -10.40
N SER A 55 -9.72 15.46 -11.04
CA SER A 55 -9.85 14.49 -12.14
C SER A 55 -9.41 13.06 -11.77
N ASN A 56 -8.66 12.90 -10.67
CA ASN A 56 -8.19 11.60 -10.19
C ASN A 56 -9.12 10.99 -9.14
N ALA A 57 -8.70 9.89 -8.52
CA ALA A 57 -9.49 9.24 -7.47
C ALA A 57 -9.75 10.20 -6.31
N ILE A 58 -10.94 10.08 -5.70
CA ILE A 58 -11.39 10.97 -4.64
C ILE A 58 -11.74 10.16 -3.41
N GLY A 59 -11.37 10.69 -2.26
CA GLY A 59 -11.85 10.29 -0.96
C GLY A 59 -12.56 11.43 -0.24
N ILE A 60 -13.41 11.07 0.70
CA ILE A 60 -14.06 11.97 1.63
C ILE A 60 -13.67 11.55 3.04
N SER A 61 -13.36 12.51 3.90
CA SER A 61 -13.01 12.25 5.30
C SER A 61 -14.15 12.71 6.22
N THR A 62 -14.48 11.89 7.21
CA THR A 62 -15.43 12.20 8.27
C THR A 62 -14.92 11.73 9.63
N SER A 63 -15.18 12.51 10.67
CA SER A 63 -14.93 12.16 12.07
C SER A 63 -16.24 11.90 12.84
N SER A 64 -17.35 11.58 12.16
CA SER A 64 -18.61 11.29 12.86
C SER A 64 -18.48 10.03 13.73
N THR A 65 -19.07 10.07 14.92
CA THR A 65 -19.21 8.92 15.81
C THR A 65 -20.58 8.25 15.71
N SER A 66 -21.51 8.83 14.94
CA SER A 66 -22.86 8.32 14.76
C SER A 66 -22.89 7.22 13.69
N ILE A 67 -23.25 5.99 14.07
CA ILE A 67 -23.35 4.87 13.13
C ILE A 67 -24.31 5.14 11.95
N ASN A 68 -25.36 5.93 12.18
CA ASN A 68 -26.32 6.26 11.12
C ASN A 68 -25.70 7.23 10.12
N GLU A 69 -25.01 8.28 10.59
CA GLU A 69 -24.30 9.22 9.73
C GLU A 69 -23.18 8.53 8.96
N LEU A 70 -22.43 7.64 9.62
CA LEU A 70 -21.39 6.85 8.97
C LEU A 70 -21.95 5.94 7.87
N LYS A 71 -23.12 5.32 8.08
CA LYS A 71 -23.79 4.53 7.04
C LYS A 71 -24.24 5.39 5.86
N GLU A 72 -24.80 6.56 6.13
CA GLU A 72 -25.19 7.52 5.08
C GLU A 72 -23.99 7.98 4.26
N ALA A 73 -22.89 8.35 4.92
CA ALA A 73 -21.63 8.71 4.27
C ALA A 73 -21.07 7.55 3.44
N ALA A 74 -21.12 6.31 3.95
CA ALA A 74 -20.67 5.14 3.20
C ALA A 74 -21.51 4.90 1.94
N MET A 75 -22.84 5.04 2.03
CA MET A 75 -23.73 4.92 0.88
C MET A 75 -23.48 6.02 -0.15
N ALA A 76 -23.29 7.27 0.29
CA ALA A 76 -23.00 8.41 -0.58
C ALA A 76 -21.64 8.26 -1.27
N ALA A 77 -20.61 7.80 -0.55
CA ALA A 77 -19.29 7.50 -1.10
C ALA A 77 -19.36 6.37 -2.14
N ARG A 78 -20.08 5.28 -1.84
CA ARG A 78 -20.29 4.19 -2.80
C ARG A 78 -20.98 4.68 -4.08
N TYR A 79 -22.05 5.45 -3.95
CA TYR A 79 -22.81 5.95 -5.09
C TYR A 79 -21.93 6.75 -6.06
N ASN A 80 -21.09 7.63 -5.50
CA ASN A 80 -20.16 8.45 -6.28
C ASN A 80 -18.83 7.73 -6.63
N ARG A 81 -18.65 6.49 -6.17
CA ARG A 81 -17.39 5.73 -6.27
C ARG A 81 -16.19 6.45 -5.65
N TYR A 82 -16.38 7.08 -4.51
CA TYR A 82 -15.33 7.72 -3.70
C TYR A 82 -14.84 6.78 -2.59
N LEU A 83 -13.62 6.99 -2.09
CA LEU A 83 -13.16 6.42 -0.82
C LEU A 83 -13.93 7.09 0.32
N MET A 84 -14.43 6.33 1.29
CA MET A 84 -14.84 6.90 2.58
C MET A 84 -13.72 6.70 3.58
N GLU A 85 -13.19 7.78 4.14
CA GLU A 85 -12.22 7.77 5.22
C GLU A 85 -12.90 8.13 6.54
N LEU A 86 -12.76 7.24 7.53
CA LEU A 86 -13.04 7.55 8.92
C LEU A 86 -11.78 8.14 9.55
N ASP A 87 -11.80 9.42 9.89
CA ASP A 87 -10.68 10.11 10.50
C ASP A 87 -10.78 10.07 12.02
N LEU A 88 -9.79 9.43 12.64
CA LEU A 88 -9.70 9.20 14.07
C LEU A 88 -8.49 9.90 14.70
N THR A 89 -7.79 10.79 13.98
CA THR A 89 -6.57 11.42 14.52
C THR A 89 -6.83 12.38 15.67
N ASP A 90 -8.05 12.87 15.82
CA ASP A 90 -8.46 13.77 16.91
C ASP A 90 -8.93 13.03 18.18
N TYR A 91 -8.88 11.69 18.19
CA TYR A 91 -9.30 10.88 19.34
C TYR A 91 -8.10 10.35 20.10
N ASP A 92 -7.97 10.76 21.36
CA ASP A 92 -6.89 10.32 22.24
C ASP A 92 -6.93 8.80 22.52
N ASP A 93 -8.14 8.22 22.65
CA ASP A 93 -8.36 6.81 22.94
C ASP A 93 -9.28 6.15 21.89
N VAL A 94 -8.68 5.55 20.86
CA VAL A 94 -9.42 4.77 19.85
C VAL A 94 -9.69 3.36 20.39
N ASN A 95 -10.96 3.05 20.67
CA ASN A 95 -11.38 1.71 21.08
C ASN A 95 -11.62 0.80 19.85
N LEU A 96 -10.59 0.02 19.49
CA LEU A 96 -10.63 -0.87 18.32
C LEU A 96 -11.61 -2.05 18.49
N ASP A 97 -11.87 -2.52 19.70
CA ASP A 97 -12.88 -3.57 19.96
C ASP A 97 -14.29 -3.13 19.56
N VAL A 98 -14.61 -1.85 19.75
CA VAL A 98 -15.88 -1.26 19.32
C VAL A 98 -15.86 -0.92 17.83
N LEU A 99 -14.72 -0.44 17.33
CA LEU A 99 -14.60 0.04 15.96
C LEU A 99 -14.60 -1.07 14.91
N ILE A 100 -13.95 -2.20 15.18
CA ILE A 100 -13.88 -3.34 14.24
C ILE A 100 -15.29 -3.82 13.83
N PRO A 101 -16.26 -4.04 14.75
CA PRO A 101 -17.66 -4.32 14.41
C PRO A 101 -18.34 -3.22 13.58
N VAL A 102 -18.05 -1.95 13.87
CA VAL A 102 -18.58 -0.80 13.11
C VAL A 102 -18.06 -0.85 11.68
N LEU A 103 -16.75 -1.04 11.47
CA LEU A 103 -16.15 -1.20 10.15
C LEU A 103 -16.80 -2.35 9.37
N GLY A 104 -17.01 -3.49 10.01
CA GLY A 104 -17.72 -4.62 9.41
C GLY A 104 -19.15 -4.27 8.97
N THR A 105 -19.85 -3.45 9.75
CA THR A 105 -21.19 -2.95 9.41
C THR A 105 -21.14 -1.97 8.23
N LEU A 106 -20.20 -1.03 8.23
CA LEU A 106 -20.03 -0.08 7.14
C LEU A 106 -19.65 -0.80 5.85
N LYS A 107 -18.83 -1.85 5.91
CA LYS A 107 -18.40 -2.62 4.73
C LYS A 107 -19.56 -3.30 4.01
N GLN A 108 -20.65 -3.65 4.71
CA GLN A 108 -21.86 -4.21 4.10
C GLN A 108 -22.53 -3.23 3.13
N SER A 109 -22.28 -1.92 3.27
CA SER A 109 -22.72 -0.92 2.29
C SER A 109 -22.04 -1.10 0.94
N GLY A 110 -20.96 -1.88 0.82
CA GLY A 110 -20.17 -2.03 -0.41
C GLY A 110 -19.25 -0.86 -0.73
N ALA A 111 -19.13 0.12 0.17
CA ALA A 111 -18.18 1.21 0.05
C ALA A 111 -16.72 0.70 0.11
N THR A 112 -15.82 1.50 -0.47
CA THR A 112 -14.38 1.37 -0.22
C THR A 112 -14.05 2.22 1.01
N ILE A 113 -13.54 1.60 2.08
CA ILE A 113 -13.39 2.22 3.40
C ILE A 113 -11.90 2.35 3.74
N SER A 114 -11.51 3.55 4.12
CA SER A 114 -10.25 3.92 4.76
C SER A 114 -10.49 4.28 6.22
N MET A 115 -9.47 4.06 7.05
CA MET A 115 -9.44 4.53 8.43
C MET A 115 -8.11 5.24 8.66
N ARG A 116 -8.17 6.52 9.01
CA ARG A 116 -7.02 7.32 9.36
C ARG A 116 -6.86 7.38 10.87
N VAL A 117 -5.67 7.05 11.35
CA VAL A 117 -5.38 6.95 12.77
C VAL A 117 -3.88 7.11 13.04
N LEU A 118 -3.54 7.61 14.23
CA LEU A 118 -2.16 7.63 14.70
C LEU A 118 -1.62 6.20 14.82
N ALA A 119 -0.41 5.95 14.34
CA ALA A 119 0.19 4.61 14.38
C ALA A 119 0.36 4.06 15.82
N SER A 120 0.47 4.94 16.82
CA SER A 120 0.55 4.57 18.24
C SER A 120 -0.76 4.00 18.80
N ALA A 121 -1.90 4.29 18.17
CA ALA A 121 -3.21 3.84 18.64
C ALA A 121 -3.61 2.43 18.16
N ILE A 122 -2.74 1.76 17.39
CA ILE A 122 -3.01 0.39 16.91
C ILE A 122 -2.08 -0.60 17.62
N ALA A 123 -2.66 -1.49 18.40
CA ALA A 123 -1.93 -2.62 18.97
C ALA A 123 -1.69 -3.71 17.91
N PRO A 124 -0.57 -4.46 17.98
CA PRO A 124 -0.25 -5.52 17.02
C PRO A 124 -1.35 -6.58 16.82
N GLU A 125 -2.08 -6.92 17.87
CA GLU A 125 -3.16 -7.90 17.91
C GLU A 125 -4.40 -7.48 17.10
N ASP A 126 -4.64 -6.18 16.95
CA ASP A 126 -5.84 -5.64 16.28
C ASP A 126 -5.70 -5.57 14.76
N VAL A 127 -4.45 -5.56 14.27
CA VAL A 127 -4.12 -5.35 12.85
C VAL A 127 -4.87 -6.33 11.93
N LEU A 128 -4.89 -7.61 12.30
CA LEU A 128 -5.60 -8.63 11.53
C LEU A 128 -7.12 -8.49 11.66
N GLY A 129 -7.61 -8.00 12.80
CA GLY A 129 -9.02 -7.70 13.04
C GLY A 129 -9.55 -6.64 12.08
N LEU A 130 -8.79 -5.57 11.85
CA LEU A 130 -9.12 -4.52 10.89
C LEU A 130 -9.28 -5.07 9.46
N ARG A 131 -8.34 -5.94 9.03
CA ARG A 131 -8.44 -6.61 7.72
C ARG A 131 -9.66 -7.53 7.63
N LYS A 132 -9.94 -8.31 8.67
CA LYS A 132 -11.09 -9.22 8.72
C LYS A 132 -12.43 -8.47 8.75
N ALA A 133 -12.48 -7.28 9.32
CA ALA A 133 -13.64 -6.40 9.25
C ALA A 133 -13.89 -5.84 7.83
N GLY A 134 -12.94 -6.03 6.91
CA GLY A 134 -13.06 -5.62 5.51
C GLY A 134 -12.65 -4.17 5.26
N LEU A 135 -11.82 -3.59 6.14
CA LEU A 135 -11.14 -2.32 5.89
C LEU A 135 -10.27 -2.47 4.62
N ASP A 136 -10.45 -1.58 3.64
CA ASP A 136 -9.70 -1.65 2.38
C ASP A 136 -8.33 -0.98 2.50
N LEU A 137 -8.28 0.13 3.24
CA LEU A 137 -7.10 0.97 3.40
C LEU A 137 -6.91 1.38 4.85
N LEU A 138 -5.71 1.19 5.37
CA LEU A 138 -5.29 1.68 6.67
C LEU A 138 -4.38 2.90 6.46
N HIS A 139 -4.90 4.08 6.75
CA HIS A 139 -4.17 5.33 6.66
C HIS A 139 -3.45 5.59 7.99
N LEU A 140 -2.17 5.23 8.02
CA LEU A 140 -1.32 5.34 9.21
C LEU A 140 -0.67 6.72 9.25
N ASP A 141 -1.08 7.53 10.22
CA ASP A 141 -0.45 8.80 10.53
C ASP A 141 0.72 8.59 11.50
N MET A 142 1.92 8.86 11.01
CA MET A 142 3.18 8.73 11.76
C MET A 142 3.89 10.07 11.90
N THR A 143 3.26 11.18 11.48
CA THR A 143 3.84 12.52 11.57
C THR A 143 4.24 12.84 13.01
N GLY A 144 5.43 13.42 13.18
CA GLY A 144 5.96 13.77 14.49
C GLY A 144 6.36 12.58 15.38
N GLN A 145 6.37 11.34 14.87
CA GLN A 145 6.90 10.17 15.58
C GLN A 145 8.38 9.94 15.26
N ASP A 146 9.14 9.42 16.23
CA ASP A 146 10.61 9.31 16.26
C ASP A 146 11.27 8.53 15.08
N GLY A 147 11.30 9.09 13.87
CA GLY A 147 12.21 8.75 12.77
C GLY A 147 12.19 7.31 12.24
N ASN A 148 11.22 6.47 12.65
CA ASN A 148 11.16 5.05 12.31
C ASN A 148 9.86 4.64 11.59
N ALA A 149 9.23 5.57 10.86
CA ALA A 149 8.03 5.28 10.07
C ALA A 149 8.19 4.07 9.12
N PRO A 150 9.32 3.86 8.40
CA PRO A 150 9.51 2.65 7.59
C PRO A 150 9.45 1.36 8.42
N GLY A 151 9.97 1.36 9.65
CA GLY A 151 9.91 0.21 10.56
C GLY A 151 8.49 -0.09 11.05
N ILE A 152 7.70 0.95 11.32
CA ILE A 152 6.29 0.84 11.70
C ILE A 152 5.47 0.26 10.54
N VAL A 153 5.60 0.82 9.33
CA VAL A 153 4.93 0.33 8.11
C VAL A 153 5.24 -1.15 7.89
N LYS A 154 6.51 -1.53 7.99
CA LYS A 154 6.94 -2.92 7.86
C LYS A 154 6.29 -3.82 8.90
N LYS A 155 6.27 -3.38 10.17
CA LYS A 155 5.66 -4.15 11.27
C LYS A 155 4.18 -4.39 10.98
N MET A 156 3.42 -3.35 10.62
CA MET A 156 1.99 -3.45 10.33
C MET A 156 1.73 -4.34 9.11
N HIS A 157 2.51 -4.18 8.04
CA HIS A 157 2.40 -5.04 6.85
C HIS A 157 2.68 -6.51 7.17
N ASP A 158 3.77 -6.80 7.88
CA ASP A 158 4.14 -8.17 8.31
C ASP A 158 3.07 -8.81 9.24
N LEU A 159 2.29 -7.99 9.97
CA LEU A 159 1.17 -8.43 10.82
C LEU A 159 -0.13 -8.69 10.03
N GLY A 160 -0.13 -8.45 8.72
CA GLY A 160 -1.28 -8.72 7.85
C GLY A 160 -2.32 -7.61 7.85
N ALA A 161 -1.88 -6.35 8.00
CA ALA A 161 -2.74 -5.18 7.84
C ALA A 161 -3.48 -5.18 6.49
N PRO A 162 -4.58 -4.40 6.38
CA PRO A 162 -5.09 -3.94 5.08
C PRO A 162 -4.01 -3.25 4.24
N GLN A 163 -4.34 -2.82 3.01
CA GLN A 163 -3.41 -1.98 2.26
C GLN A 163 -3.06 -0.75 3.10
N ILE A 164 -1.78 -0.40 3.17
CA ILE A 164 -1.33 0.72 4.01
C ILE A 164 -1.18 1.96 3.14
N MET A 165 -1.82 3.06 3.56
CA MET A 165 -1.46 4.41 3.16
C MET A 165 -0.62 5.02 4.28
N ALA A 166 0.65 5.31 4.00
CA ALA A 166 1.56 5.86 5.01
C ALA A 166 1.61 7.39 4.92
N GLN A 167 1.35 8.07 6.03
CA GLN A 167 1.56 9.49 6.18
C GLN A 167 2.68 9.74 7.19
N ASP A 168 3.62 10.59 6.81
CA ASP A 168 4.77 11.03 7.61
C ASP A 168 5.26 12.38 7.07
N ASP A 169 6.34 12.94 7.61
CA ASP A 169 6.98 14.17 7.15
C ASP A 169 7.81 13.97 5.87
N ILE A 170 7.16 13.51 4.78
CA ILE A 170 7.79 13.19 3.49
C ILE A 170 8.24 14.47 2.77
N GLY A 171 9.55 14.72 2.75
CA GLY A 171 10.20 15.84 2.10
C GLY A 171 10.83 15.53 0.74
N ASP A 172 11.02 14.25 0.39
CA ASP A 172 11.61 13.86 -0.89
C ASP A 172 11.16 12.48 -1.42
N PHE A 173 11.73 12.10 -2.57
CA PHE A 173 11.45 10.81 -3.22
C PHE A 173 11.99 9.61 -2.42
N ASP A 174 13.13 9.74 -1.76
CA ASP A 174 13.79 8.63 -1.07
C ASP A 174 13.05 8.26 0.21
N GLU A 175 12.52 9.24 0.94
CA GLU A 175 11.64 9.05 2.10
C GLU A 175 10.33 8.39 1.69
N ALA A 176 9.71 8.88 0.62
CA ALA A 176 8.53 8.27 0.01
C ALA A 176 8.80 6.80 -0.40
N ALA A 177 9.91 6.55 -1.09
CA ALA A 177 10.32 5.20 -1.50
C ALA A 177 10.64 4.31 -0.29
N ALA A 178 11.18 4.85 0.81
CA ALA A 178 11.46 4.10 2.02
C ALA A 178 10.18 3.50 2.63
N LEU A 179 9.10 4.27 2.72
CA LEU A 179 7.80 3.79 3.21
C LEU A 179 7.21 2.72 2.27
N LEU A 180 7.21 2.99 0.97
CA LEU A 180 6.67 2.08 -0.05
C LEU A 180 7.41 0.72 -0.07
N THR A 181 8.75 0.75 -0.05
CA THR A 181 9.57 -0.47 -0.04
C THR A 181 9.45 -1.28 1.25
N MET A 182 8.86 -0.72 2.30
CA MET A 182 8.61 -1.40 3.58
C MET A 182 7.20 -1.98 3.73
N GLY A 183 6.28 -1.73 2.80
CA GLY A 183 4.94 -2.33 2.86
C GLY A 183 3.81 -1.37 2.49
N ALA A 184 4.08 -0.07 2.43
CA ALA A 184 3.06 0.87 2.03
C ALA A 184 2.63 0.63 0.57
N SER A 185 1.32 0.70 0.35
CA SER A 185 0.70 0.68 -0.97
C SER A 185 0.62 2.09 -1.54
N THR A 186 0.30 3.06 -0.68
CA THR A 186 0.16 4.48 -1.02
C THR A 186 0.92 5.29 0.03
N ILE A 187 1.32 6.51 -0.31
CA ILE A 187 1.76 7.53 0.66
C ILE A 187 0.77 8.69 0.65
N CYS A 188 0.58 9.35 1.78
CA CYS A 188 -0.23 10.56 1.87
C CYS A 188 0.66 11.73 2.26
N LEU A 189 0.58 12.82 1.51
CA LEU A 189 1.20 14.09 1.84
C LEU A 189 0.23 14.93 2.69
N ASN A 190 0.78 15.70 3.62
CA ASN A 190 0.02 16.63 4.43
C ASN A 190 -0.67 17.68 3.54
N GLY A 191 -1.86 18.15 3.95
CA GLY A 191 -2.56 19.23 3.23
C GLY A 191 -1.83 20.56 3.18
N ASN A 192 -0.78 20.75 3.98
CA ASN A 192 0.10 21.91 3.91
C ASN A 192 1.28 21.74 2.92
N SER A 193 1.43 20.57 2.29
CA SER A 193 2.47 20.35 1.28
C SER A 193 2.26 21.28 0.08
N GLN A 194 3.37 21.83 -0.44
CA GLN A 194 3.33 22.74 -1.58
C GLN A 194 2.78 22.02 -2.82
N PRO A 195 1.84 22.62 -3.58
CA PRO A 195 1.25 21.96 -4.76
C PRO A 195 2.28 21.44 -5.76
N ASP A 196 3.29 22.25 -6.08
CA ASP A 196 4.38 21.86 -6.99
C ASP A 196 5.13 20.61 -6.53
N PHE A 197 5.32 20.44 -5.22
CA PHE A 197 5.97 19.26 -4.67
C PHE A 197 5.09 18.01 -4.83
N VAL A 198 3.78 18.14 -4.58
CA VAL A 198 2.82 17.04 -4.75
C VAL A 198 2.78 16.58 -6.21
N GLU A 199 2.73 17.52 -7.16
CA GLU A 199 2.72 17.22 -8.59
C GLU A 199 4.03 16.57 -9.07
N TRP A 200 5.17 17.11 -8.60
CA TRP A 200 6.48 16.54 -8.89
C TRP A 200 6.59 15.10 -8.38
N LEU A 201 6.25 14.84 -7.10
CA LEU A 201 6.36 13.52 -6.51
C LEU A 201 5.40 12.53 -7.18
N THR A 202 4.19 12.98 -7.50
CA THR A 202 3.20 12.19 -8.25
C THR A 202 3.76 11.74 -9.59
N SER A 203 4.38 12.66 -10.35
CA SER A 203 4.98 12.37 -11.66
C SER A 203 6.19 11.45 -11.53
N ALA A 204 7.07 11.72 -10.56
CA ALA A 204 8.26 10.91 -10.29
C ALA A 204 7.90 9.45 -9.94
N MET A 205 6.84 9.24 -9.15
CA MET A 205 6.37 7.89 -8.79
C MET A 205 5.73 7.15 -9.96
N GLN A 206 5.01 7.85 -10.85
CA GLN A 206 4.49 7.25 -12.08
C GLN A 206 5.63 6.82 -13.00
N GLU A 207 6.64 7.67 -13.17
CA GLU A 207 7.81 7.36 -13.99
C GLU A 207 8.62 6.20 -13.39
N TRP A 208 8.76 6.17 -12.06
CA TRP A 208 9.37 5.05 -11.34
C TRP A 208 8.60 3.74 -11.53
N GLN A 209 7.26 3.75 -11.45
CA GLN A 209 6.44 2.58 -11.76
C GLN A 209 6.63 2.12 -13.21
N ASN A 210 6.62 3.05 -14.17
CA ASN A 210 6.77 2.71 -15.59
C ASN A 210 8.14 2.09 -15.88
N ARG A 211 9.20 2.57 -15.22
CA ARG A 211 10.56 2.04 -15.38
C ARG A 211 10.77 0.71 -14.68
N THR A 212 10.24 0.55 -13.46
CA THR A 212 10.54 -0.61 -12.62
C THR A 212 9.50 -1.73 -12.69
N GLY A 213 8.27 -1.43 -13.11
CA GLY A 213 7.16 -2.38 -13.12
C GLY A 213 6.59 -2.71 -11.73
N TRP A 214 7.29 -2.31 -10.66
CA TRP A 214 6.89 -2.56 -9.27
C TRP A 214 7.44 -1.45 -8.36
N TYR A 215 6.74 -0.31 -8.32
CA TYR A 215 7.16 0.91 -7.64
C TYR A 215 7.51 0.70 -6.16
N ASN A 216 6.71 -0.11 -5.45
CA ASN A 216 6.92 -0.45 -4.05
C ASN A 216 7.64 -1.80 -3.84
N ALA A 217 8.46 -2.23 -4.82
CA ALA A 217 9.22 -3.47 -4.71
C ALA A 217 10.09 -3.50 -3.44
N PRO A 218 9.94 -4.53 -2.60
CA PRO A 218 10.51 -4.58 -1.26
C PRO A 218 12.04 -4.62 -1.28
N LYS A 219 12.65 -4.23 -0.17
CA LYS A 219 14.06 -4.58 0.08
C LYS A 219 14.19 -6.10 0.20
N HIS A 220 15.42 -6.62 0.04
CA HIS A 220 15.69 -8.02 0.33
C HIS A 220 15.52 -8.28 1.83
N ILE A 221 15.11 -9.49 2.21
CA ILE A 221 14.98 -9.88 3.62
C ILE A 221 16.28 -9.66 4.40
N CYS A 222 17.44 -9.93 3.78
CA CYS A 222 18.76 -9.69 4.37
C CYS A 222 19.11 -8.20 4.58
N SER A 223 18.35 -7.30 3.98
CA SER A 223 18.49 -5.85 4.09
C SER A 223 17.31 -5.21 4.83
N GLY A 224 16.59 -6.01 5.64
CA GLY A 224 15.48 -5.53 6.45
C GLY A 224 14.14 -5.37 5.73
N GLY A 225 13.98 -5.90 4.52
CA GLY A 225 12.70 -5.83 3.79
C GLY A 225 11.56 -6.62 4.46
N ASP A 226 10.33 -6.27 4.09
CA ASP A 226 9.11 -7.01 4.46
C ASP A 226 9.03 -8.39 3.77
N LEU A 227 8.02 -9.19 4.13
CA LEU A 227 7.84 -10.56 3.66
C LEU A 227 7.74 -10.71 2.13
N ARG A 228 7.34 -9.69 1.37
CA ARG A 228 7.34 -9.71 -0.10
C ARG A 228 8.76 -9.90 -0.66
N GLY A 229 9.79 -9.51 0.12
CA GLY A 229 11.20 -9.68 -0.20
C GLY A 229 11.62 -11.14 -0.45
N LEU A 230 10.83 -12.11 0.00
CA LEU A 230 11.02 -13.54 -0.28
C LEU A 230 11.04 -13.86 -1.78
N ALA A 231 10.41 -13.05 -2.63
CA ALA A 231 10.49 -13.18 -4.10
C ALA A 231 11.93 -13.06 -4.63
N PHE A 232 12.82 -12.37 -3.91
CA PHE A 232 14.22 -12.18 -4.28
C PHE A 232 15.19 -13.08 -3.50
N CYS A 233 14.69 -13.88 -2.55
CA CYS A 233 15.52 -14.74 -1.74
C CYS A 233 15.92 -16.04 -2.47
N CYS A 234 17.19 -16.43 -2.33
CA CYS A 234 17.71 -17.73 -2.76
C CYS A 234 17.11 -18.88 -1.93
N PRO A 235 17.32 -20.15 -2.33
CA PRO A 235 17.00 -21.30 -1.48
C PRO A 235 17.69 -21.16 -0.11
N PRO A 236 16.98 -21.37 1.02
CA PRO A 236 17.47 -21.16 2.38
C PRO A 236 18.40 -22.29 2.85
N VAL A 237 19.46 -22.57 2.09
CA VAL A 237 20.47 -23.59 2.40
C VAL A 237 21.54 -23.10 3.39
N LYS A 238 21.64 -21.78 3.58
CA LYS A 238 22.54 -21.13 4.55
C LYS A 238 21.74 -20.63 5.74
N SER A 239 22.38 -20.48 6.90
CA SER A 239 21.81 -19.74 8.02
C SER A 239 21.75 -18.25 7.66
N CYS A 240 20.60 -17.79 7.18
CA CYS A 240 20.37 -16.41 6.78
C CYS A 240 19.01 -15.89 7.26
N PRO A 241 18.76 -14.57 7.21
CA PRO A 241 17.52 -13.95 7.71
C PRO A 241 16.20 -14.50 7.12
N VAL A 242 16.25 -15.21 5.99
CA VAL A 242 15.10 -15.90 5.40
C VAL A 242 14.45 -16.85 6.39
N HIS A 243 15.21 -17.58 7.22
CA HIS A 243 14.62 -18.51 8.19
C HIS A 243 13.67 -17.81 9.18
N GLY A 244 14.01 -16.59 9.61
CA GLY A 244 13.15 -15.78 10.45
C GLY A 244 11.87 -15.36 9.72
N ALA A 245 11.97 -14.96 8.45
CA ALA A 245 10.82 -14.62 7.62
C ALA A 245 9.89 -15.84 7.39
N LEU A 246 10.45 -17.02 7.13
CA LEU A 246 9.67 -18.25 6.97
C LEU A 246 8.97 -18.67 8.27
N LYS A 247 9.62 -18.48 9.43
CA LYS A 247 9.00 -18.71 10.74
C LYS A 247 7.79 -17.83 10.96
N LYS A 248 7.85 -16.54 10.56
CA LYS A 248 6.69 -15.63 10.64
C LYS A 248 5.52 -16.10 9.79
N LEU A 249 5.81 -16.68 8.62
CA LEU A 249 4.81 -17.28 7.73
C LEU A 249 4.38 -18.69 8.16
N GLY A 250 4.93 -19.27 9.23
CA GLY A 250 4.60 -20.63 9.65
C GLY A 250 5.00 -21.72 8.64
N ILE A 251 5.89 -21.45 7.68
CA ILE A 251 6.33 -22.41 6.66
C ILE A 251 7.78 -22.85 6.85
N GLY A 252 8.08 -24.08 6.46
CA GLY A 252 9.44 -24.63 6.49
C GLY A 252 10.27 -24.27 5.26
N PRO A 253 11.62 -24.35 5.33
CA PRO A 253 12.53 -24.17 4.20
C PRO A 253 12.19 -25.00 2.95
N LYS A 254 11.85 -26.29 3.13
CA LYS A 254 11.48 -27.19 2.02
C LYS A 254 10.19 -26.75 1.34
N GLU A 255 9.21 -26.34 2.14
CA GLU A 255 7.92 -25.87 1.65
C GLU A 255 8.07 -24.56 0.88
N PHE A 256 8.86 -23.61 1.38
CA PHE A 256 9.19 -22.38 0.66
C PHE A 256 9.82 -22.66 -0.71
N VAL A 257 10.79 -23.58 -0.78
CA VAL A 257 11.43 -23.94 -2.05
C VAL A 257 10.43 -24.57 -3.02
N ARG A 258 9.63 -25.52 -2.54
CA ARG A 258 8.59 -26.19 -3.32
C ARG A 258 7.60 -25.19 -3.91
N ARG A 259 6.98 -24.36 -3.06
CA ARG A 259 6.03 -23.31 -3.48
C ARG A 259 6.65 -22.36 -4.49
N LYS A 260 7.84 -21.83 -4.21
CA LYS A 260 8.46 -20.83 -5.08
C LYS A 260 8.80 -21.38 -6.47
N LEU A 261 9.21 -22.64 -6.57
CA LEU A 261 9.42 -23.32 -7.86
C LEU A 261 8.09 -23.61 -8.59
N GLU A 262 7.07 -24.08 -7.87
CA GLU A 262 5.74 -24.32 -8.46
C GLU A 262 5.11 -23.04 -9.00
N LEU A 263 5.23 -21.93 -8.26
CA LEU A 263 4.77 -20.61 -8.69
C LEU A 263 5.54 -20.06 -9.88
N GLY A 264 6.81 -20.46 -10.05
CA GLY A 264 7.64 -20.09 -11.19
C GLY A 264 7.40 -20.94 -12.43
N ARG A 265 6.95 -22.19 -12.29
CA ARG A 265 6.76 -23.16 -13.37
C ARG A 265 5.81 -22.63 -14.45
N GLY A 266 6.18 -22.79 -15.71
CA GLY A 266 5.40 -22.31 -16.86
C GLY A 266 5.46 -20.79 -17.05
N THR A 267 6.20 -20.05 -16.22
CA THR A 267 6.43 -18.63 -16.39
C THR A 267 7.84 -18.37 -16.93
N LEU A 268 8.11 -17.15 -17.41
CA LEU A 268 9.46 -16.75 -17.80
C LEU A 268 10.45 -16.73 -16.63
N LEU A 269 9.98 -16.77 -15.37
CA LEU A 269 10.87 -16.90 -14.21
C LEU A 269 11.48 -18.29 -14.09
N GLU A 270 10.84 -19.34 -14.63
CA GLU A 270 11.37 -20.72 -14.61
C GLU A 270 12.73 -20.79 -15.32
N LYS A 271 12.86 -20.06 -16.43
CA LYS A 271 14.08 -19.94 -17.22
C LYS A 271 15.20 -19.26 -16.44
N GLY A 272 16.43 -19.38 -16.92
CA GLY A 272 17.58 -18.66 -16.35
C GLY A 272 18.84 -19.49 -16.29
N ASP A 273 19.10 -20.31 -17.30
CA ASP A 273 20.33 -21.08 -17.41
C ASP A 273 21.54 -20.14 -17.26
N GLY A 274 22.49 -20.55 -16.42
CA GLY A 274 23.65 -19.72 -16.06
C GLY A 274 23.43 -18.74 -14.90
N THR A 275 22.22 -18.57 -14.37
CA THR A 275 22.00 -17.81 -13.12
C THR A 275 22.37 -18.61 -11.87
N CYS A 276 22.51 -17.94 -10.73
CA CYS A 276 22.62 -18.60 -9.43
C CYS A 276 21.36 -19.46 -9.22
N PHE A 277 21.52 -20.79 -9.21
CA PHE A 277 20.43 -21.79 -9.12
C PHE A 277 19.62 -22.02 -10.41
N GLY A 278 20.12 -21.58 -11.57
CA GLY A 278 19.58 -21.97 -12.89
C GLY A 278 18.16 -21.48 -13.19
N SER A 279 17.66 -20.50 -12.43
CA SER A 279 16.32 -19.97 -12.63
C SER A 279 16.20 -18.53 -12.11
N LEU A 280 15.53 -17.68 -12.90
CA LEU A 280 15.22 -16.30 -12.57
C LEU A 280 14.30 -16.19 -11.35
N VAL A 281 13.61 -17.27 -10.97
CA VAL A 281 12.88 -17.40 -9.69
C VAL A 281 13.76 -17.02 -8.50
N TRP A 282 15.05 -17.32 -8.54
CA TRP A 282 15.99 -17.08 -7.43
C TRP A 282 16.76 -15.76 -7.54
N CYS A 283 16.69 -15.09 -8.70
CA CYS A 283 17.44 -13.87 -8.92
C CYS A 283 16.96 -12.70 -8.06
N CYS A 284 17.89 -11.80 -7.78
CA CYS A 284 17.68 -10.55 -7.04
C CYS A 284 16.92 -9.50 -7.86
N LYS A 285 16.44 -8.45 -7.19
CA LYS A 285 15.76 -7.28 -7.78
C LYS A 285 16.62 -6.62 -8.88
N SER A 286 16.00 -6.17 -9.97
CA SER A 286 16.68 -5.56 -11.14
C SER A 286 17.61 -4.40 -10.76
N SER A 287 17.20 -3.58 -9.77
CA SER A 287 17.99 -2.45 -9.27
C SER A 287 19.31 -2.84 -8.58
N LYS A 288 19.57 -4.14 -8.33
CA LYS A 288 20.86 -4.64 -7.84
C LYS A 288 21.70 -5.10 -9.03
N PRO A 289 22.95 -4.63 -9.21
CA PRO A 289 23.82 -5.09 -10.30
C PRO A 289 24.04 -6.62 -10.24
N CYS A 290 23.77 -7.33 -11.35
CA CYS A 290 23.98 -8.78 -11.43
C CYS A 290 24.13 -9.24 -12.90
N TYR A 291 25.37 -9.39 -13.36
CA TYR A 291 25.67 -9.75 -14.75
C TYR A 291 25.04 -11.07 -15.21
N LEU A 292 24.89 -12.06 -14.31
CA LEU A 292 24.25 -13.35 -14.63
C LEU A 292 22.76 -13.19 -14.89
N ARG A 293 22.05 -12.44 -14.04
CA ARG A 293 20.63 -12.13 -14.25
C ARG A 293 20.47 -11.33 -15.53
N ASP A 294 21.27 -10.29 -15.73
CA ASP A 294 21.12 -9.37 -16.85
C ASP A 294 21.44 -10.06 -18.19
N ALA A 295 22.35 -11.03 -18.20
CA ALA A 295 22.57 -11.91 -19.34
C ALA A 295 21.35 -12.81 -19.60
N ALA A 296 20.82 -13.46 -18.56
CA ALA A 296 19.65 -14.34 -18.68
C ALA A 296 18.38 -13.58 -19.13
N LEU A 297 18.15 -12.37 -18.63
CA LEU A 297 17.04 -11.51 -19.07
C LEU A 297 17.16 -11.19 -20.56
N ARG A 298 18.35 -10.76 -21.02
CA ARG A 298 18.60 -10.48 -22.44
C ARG A 298 18.43 -11.71 -23.33
N GLN A 299 18.97 -12.86 -22.93
CA GLN A 299 18.84 -14.11 -23.68
C GLN A 299 17.38 -14.55 -23.83
N ASN A 300 16.53 -14.23 -22.85
CA ASN A 300 15.12 -14.59 -22.85
C ASN A 300 14.20 -13.48 -23.35
N GLY A 301 14.75 -12.32 -23.77
CA GLY A 301 13.97 -11.18 -24.26
C GLY A 301 13.10 -10.51 -23.20
N LEU A 302 13.47 -10.58 -21.92
CA LEU A 302 12.74 -9.91 -20.84
C LEU A 302 13.33 -8.52 -20.57
N SER A 303 12.46 -7.52 -20.48
CA SER A 303 12.82 -6.24 -19.89
C SER A 303 12.86 -6.32 -18.36
N ASP A 304 13.57 -5.39 -17.72
CA ASP A 304 13.59 -5.26 -16.26
C ASP A 304 12.17 -5.06 -15.69
N GLN A 305 11.34 -4.28 -16.38
CA GLN A 305 9.95 -4.04 -16.01
C GLN A 305 9.15 -5.36 -15.98
N GLN A 306 9.21 -6.15 -17.06
CA GLN A 306 8.51 -7.44 -17.16
C GLN A 306 8.99 -8.42 -16.09
N TYR A 307 10.30 -8.49 -15.87
CA TYR A 307 10.89 -9.32 -14.82
C TYR A 307 10.37 -8.93 -13.44
N MET A 308 10.32 -7.63 -13.14
CA MET A 308 9.85 -7.12 -11.85
C MET A 308 8.34 -7.30 -11.66
N GLU A 309 7.53 -7.20 -12.72
CA GLU A 309 6.10 -7.54 -12.68
C GLU A 309 5.87 -9.02 -12.39
N LEU A 310 6.69 -9.91 -12.98
CA LEU A 310 6.64 -11.34 -12.68
C LEU A 310 7.06 -11.60 -11.22
N LYS A 311 8.07 -10.90 -10.72
CA LYS A 311 8.50 -10.97 -9.31
C LYS A 311 7.45 -10.45 -8.34
N SER A 312 6.74 -9.39 -8.70
CA SER A 312 5.61 -8.86 -7.94
C SER A 312 4.50 -9.90 -7.81
N ARG A 313 4.11 -10.53 -8.93
CA ARG A 313 3.13 -11.64 -8.93
C ARG A 313 3.61 -12.84 -8.12
N LEU A 314 4.89 -13.19 -8.19
CA LEU A 314 5.48 -14.25 -7.36
C LEU A 314 5.38 -13.91 -5.88
N ALA A 315 5.68 -12.67 -5.49
CA ALA A 315 5.57 -12.22 -4.10
C ALA A 315 4.12 -12.31 -3.60
N GLN A 316 3.16 -11.83 -4.38
CA GLN A 316 1.74 -11.87 -4.03
C GLN A 316 1.27 -13.30 -3.78
N ARG A 317 1.53 -14.21 -4.74
CA ARG A 317 1.11 -15.61 -4.62
C ARG A 317 1.80 -16.37 -3.50
N LEU A 318 3.07 -16.04 -3.21
CA LEU A 318 3.79 -16.62 -2.07
C LEU A 318 3.12 -16.28 -0.73
N LEU A 319 2.49 -15.12 -0.62
CA LEU A 319 1.87 -14.63 0.62
C LEU A 319 0.37 -14.95 0.71
N ASP A 320 -0.34 -15.08 -0.42
CA ASP A 320 -1.77 -15.46 -0.43
C ASP A 320 -2.00 -16.93 -0.08
N GLU A 321 -1.01 -17.80 -0.31
CA GLU A 321 -1.09 -19.24 0.00
C GLU A 321 -0.73 -19.58 1.46
N VAL A 322 -0.57 -18.57 2.33
CA VAL A 322 -0.22 -18.68 3.75
C VAL A 322 -1.35 -18.13 4.62
#